data_AF-A0A0Y9PZ70-F1
#
_entry.id   AF-A0A0Y9PZ70-F1
#
_cell.length_a   1.000
_cell.length_b   1.000
_cell.length_c   1.000
_cell.angle_alpha   90.00
_cell.angle_beta   90.00
_cell.angle_gamma   90.00
#
_symmetry.space_group_name_H-M   'P 1'
#
loop_
_entity.id
_entity.type
_entity.pdbx_description
1 polymer ?
#
loop_
_entity_poly.entity_id
_entity_poly.type
_entity_poly.pdbx_seq_one_letter_code
_entity_poly.pdbx_strand_id
1 'polypeptide(L)'
;MNIVTYILSWLSYKLNQKPQNGITKLMDFYNKHMETSEEYKKNIENDTEYKTYIALIDKNKGLMDIDISVMSKFYNLFNNLCKMYNELQTANNNAQEYLKYVNNFADEYKNIFNENFNDTNDNLFKQVLSVVSNDYNYIKSTLNVESMDGSSSGTSTSNSEPEVSYSETTLSSSLIIKKLILIPSIIF
;
A
#
# COMPACT_ATOMS: atom_id res chain seq x y z
N MET A 1 -2.72 -1.38 6.82
CA MET A 1 -3.47 -1.15 5.56
C MET A 1 -4.64 -2.14 5.41
N ASN A 2 -5.81 -1.71 4.91
CA ASN A 2 -6.92 -2.62 4.58
C ASN A 2 -6.71 -3.28 3.21
N ILE A 3 -7.07 -4.56 3.09
CA ILE A 3 -7.03 -5.35 1.85
C ILE A 3 -7.74 -4.69 0.67
N VAL A 4 -8.86 -4.00 0.93
CA VAL A 4 -9.65 -3.32 -0.11
C VAL A 4 -8.85 -2.18 -0.74
N THR A 5 -8.21 -1.34 0.08
CA THR A 5 -7.38 -0.24 -0.41
C THR A 5 -6.26 -0.75 -1.32
N TYR A 6 -5.65 -1.88 -0.97
CA TYR A 6 -4.64 -2.51 -1.83
C TYR A 6 -5.24 -2.95 -3.18
N ILE A 7 -6.34 -3.70 -3.18
CA ILE A 7 -6.99 -4.19 -4.41
C ILE A 7 -7.36 -3.02 -5.34
N LEU A 8 -7.98 -1.97 -4.79
CA LEU A 8 -8.35 -0.77 -5.56
C LEU A 8 -7.13 -0.03 -6.10
N SER A 9 -6.05 0.07 -5.31
CA SER A 9 -4.79 0.68 -5.76
C SER A 9 -4.13 -0.08 -6.91
N TRP A 10 -4.09 -1.41 -6.81
CA TRP A 10 -3.54 -2.27 -7.86
C TRP A 10 -4.35 -2.18 -9.15
N LEU A 11 -5.68 -2.20 -9.06
CA LEU A 11 -6.55 -2.04 -10.22
C LEU A 11 -6.34 -0.68 -10.89
N SER A 12 -6.25 0.39 -10.09
CA SER A 12 -5.94 1.74 -10.59
C SER A 12 -4.60 1.78 -11.30
N TYR A 13 -3.57 1.14 -10.75
CA TYR A 13 -2.25 1.04 -11.39
C TYR A 13 -2.32 0.34 -12.76
N LYS A 14 -3.11 -0.72 -12.89
CA LYS A 14 -3.31 -1.42 -14.18
C LYS A 14 -4.07 -0.54 -15.18
N LEU A 15 -5.12 0.13 -14.76
CA LEU A 15 -5.91 1.02 -15.61
C LEU A 15 -5.12 2.27 -16.02
N ASN A 16 -4.25 2.79 -15.16
CA ASN A 16 -3.37 3.92 -15.47
C ASN A 16 -2.31 3.56 -16.53
N GLN A 17 -1.91 2.29 -16.63
CA GLN A 17 -1.01 1.81 -17.69
C GLN A 17 -1.74 1.57 -19.02
N LYS A 18 -3.05 1.30 -18.98
CA LYS A 18 -3.90 1.08 -20.16
C LYS A 18 -5.14 1.97 -20.06
N PRO A 19 -4.97 3.30 -20.20
CA PRO A 19 -6.03 4.25 -19.97
C PRO A 19 -7.22 3.98 -20.89
N GLN A 20 -8.41 4.06 -20.32
CA GLN A 20 -9.66 3.90 -21.03
C GLN A 20 -10.21 5.30 -21.36
N ASN A 21 -10.61 5.53 -22.62
CA ASN A 21 -11.05 6.85 -23.07
C ASN A 21 -12.18 7.39 -22.18
N GLY A 22 -11.93 8.55 -21.57
CA GLY A 22 -12.88 9.28 -20.73
C GLY A 22 -13.07 8.72 -19.32
N ILE A 23 -12.32 7.69 -18.90
CA ILE A 23 -12.41 7.11 -17.56
C ILE A 23 -11.25 7.64 -16.71
N THR A 24 -11.57 8.45 -15.72
CA THR A 24 -10.57 9.06 -14.82
C THR A 24 -10.64 8.49 -13.41
N LYS A 25 -11.78 7.90 -13.02
CA LYS A 25 -12.03 7.32 -11.69
C LYS A 25 -12.39 5.84 -11.79
N LEU A 26 -12.10 5.10 -10.73
CA LEU A 26 -12.49 3.69 -10.63
C LEU A 26 -14.02 3.53 -10.64
N MET A 27 -14.75 4.48 -10.05
CA MET A 27 -16.21 4.46 -10.05
C MET A 27 -16.78 4.52 -11.47
N ASP A 28 -16.20 5.35 -12.35
CA ASP A 28 -16.61 5.42 -13.76
C ASP A 28 -16.35 4.11 -14.50
N PHE A 29 -15.19 3.49 -14.22
CA PHE A 29 -14.86 2.17 -14.77
C PHE A 29 -15.86 1.11 -14.33
N TYR A 30 -16.17 1.09 -13.03
CA TYR A 30 -17.13 0.16 -12.45
C TYR A 30 -18.52 0.29 -13.08
N ASN A 31 -19.07 1.50 -13.12
CA ASN A 31 -20.40 1.77 -13.68
C ASN A 31 -20.48 1.35 -15.16
N LYS A 32 -19.42 1.57 -15.93
CA LYS A 32 -19.40 1.28 -17.36
C LYS A 32 -19.20 -0.20 -17.70
N HIS A 33 -18.42 -0.92 -16.90
CA HIS A 33 -17.91 -2.25 -17.30
C HIS A 33 -18.25 -3.38 -16.33
N MET A 34 -18.62 -3.08 -15.09
CA MET A 34 -18.72 -4.08 -14.02
C MET A 34 -20.11 -4.15 -13.38
N GLU A 35 -20.81 -3.01 -13.22
CA GLU A 35 -22.09 -2.92 -12.51
C GLU A 35 -23.16 -3.91 -13.06
N THR A 36 -23.20 -4.07 -14.37
CA THR A 36 -24.19 -4.95 -15.04
C THR A 36 -23.71 -6.39 -15.23
N SER A 37 -22.46 -6.70 -14.91
CA SER A 37 -21.89 -8.03 -15.13
C SER A 37 -22.30 -9.00 -14.02
N GLU A 38 -22.90 -10.12 -14.42
CA GLU A 38 -23.33 -11.21 -13.51
C GLU A 38 -22.16 -11.85 -12.74
N GLU A 39 -20.93 -11.71 -13.24
CA GLU A 39 -19.74 -12.22 -12.57
C GLU A 39 -19.47 -11.51 -11.24
N TYR A 40 -19.66 -10.19 -11.17
CA TYR A 40 -19.41 -9.40 -9.97
C TYR A 40 -20.55 -9.46 -8.94
N LYS A 41 -21.72 -10.00 -9.35
CA LYS A 41 -22.85 -10.32 -8.47
C LYS A 41 -22.67 -11.65 -7.73
N LYS A 42 -21.75 -12.50 -8.19
CA LYS A 42 -21.45 -13.77 -7.53
C LYS A 42 -20.89 -13.54 -6.13
N ASN A 43 -21.15 -14.51 -5.26
CA ASN A 43 -20.59 -14.48 -3.93
C ASN A 43 -19.07 -14.61 -3.98
N ILE A 44 -18.38 -13.83 -3.16
CA ILE A 44 -16.95 -14.00 -2.94
C ILE A 44 -16.79 -15.24 -2.05
N GLU A 45 -16.09 -16.26 -2.55
CA GLU A 45 -15.75 -17.43 -1.74
C GLU A 45 -14.74 -17.04 -0.65
N ASN A 46 -14.86 -17.66 0.54
CA ASN A 46 -13.97 -17.55 1.72
C ASN A 46 -14.35 -16.59 2.86
N ASP A 47 -15.62 -16.54 3.27
CA ASP A 47 -16.08 -15.95 4.54
C ASP A 47 -15.50 -14.54 4.81
N THR A 48 -15.50 -13.72 3.77
CA THR A 48 -15.04 -12.33 3.85
C THR A 48 -16.15 -11.45 4.40
N GLU A 49 -15.79 -10.28 4.95
CA GLU A 49 -16.76 -9.25 5.37
C GLU A 49 -17.74 -8.86 4.23
N TYR A 50 -17.34 -9.11 2.98
CA TYR A 50 -18.08 -8.75 1.77
C TYR A 50 -18.70 -9.97 1.12
N LYS A 51 -20.03 -9.98 1.01
CA LYS A 51 -20.75 -11.09 0.36
C LYS A 51 -20.51 -11.13 -1.15
N THR A 52 -20.38 -9.97 -1.79
CA THR A 52 -20.17 -9.82 -3.24
C THR A 52 -19.19 -8.70 -3.54
N TYR A 53 -18.66 -8.65 -4.77
CA TYR A 53 -17.80 -7.54 -5.20
C TYR A 53 -18.55 -6.20 -5.22
N ILE A 54 -19.84 -6.22 -5.55
CA ILE A 54 -20.71 -5.03 -5.47
C ILE A 54 -20.77 -4.51 -4.02
N ALA A 55 -20.96 -5.39 -3.03
CA ALA A 55 -21.01 -4.97 -1.63
C ALA A 55 -19.68 -4.38 -1.15
N LEU A 56 -18.55 -4.90 -1.63
CA LEU A 56 -17.23 -4.34 -1.38
C LEU A 56 -17.11 -2.92 -1.94
N ILE A 57 -17.55 -2.73 -3.17
CA ILE A 57 -17.53 -1.44 -3.88
C ILE A 57 -18.43 -0.43 -3.18
N ASP A 58 -19.67 -0.81 -2.87
CA ASP A 58 -20.64 0.06 -2.21
C ASP A 58 -20.15 0.59 -0.86
N LYS A 59 -19.48 -0.27 -0.07
CA LYS A 59 -18.91 0.12 1.22
C LYS A 59 -17.68 1.02 1.09
N ASN A 60 -17.00 1.00 -0.06
CA ASN A 60 -15.73 1.68 -0.29
C ASN A 60 -15.82 2.76 -1.40
N LYS A 61 -17.02 3.27 -1.69
CA LYS A 61 -17.28 4.29 -2.74
C LYS A 61 -16.35 5.49 -2.67
N GLY A 62 -16.07 6.00 -1.46
CA GLY A 62 -15.15 7.13 -1.28
C GLY A 62 -13.74 6.87 -1.82
N LEU A 63 -13.25 5.63 -1.77
CA LEU A 63 -11.96 5.25 -2.37
C LEU A 63 -12.06 5.10 -3.90
N MET A 64 -13.23 4.76 -4.44
CA MET A 64 -13.44 4.59 -5.88
C MET A 64 -13.60 5.90 -6.64
N ASP A 65 -14.00 6.96 -5.93
CA ASP A 65 -14.13 8.31 -6.46
C ASP A 65 -12.78 9.07 -6.52
N ILE A 66 -11.69 8.46 -6.04
CA ILE A 66 -10.33 8.97 -6.19
C ILE A 66 -9.86 8.71 -7.62
N ASP A 67 -9.15 9.69 -8.19
CA ASP A 67 -8.61 9.57 -9.54
C ASP A 67 -7.68 8.36 -9.66
N ILE A 68 -7.84 7.62 -10.76
CA ILE A 68 -7.04 6.45 -11.10
C ILE A 68 -5.55 6.77 -11.09
N SER A 69 -5.17 7.97 -11.55
CA SER A 69 -3.77 8.42 -11.58
C SER A 69 -3.19 8.57 -10.17
N VAL A 70 -3.94 9.16 -9.24
CA VAL A 70 -3.57 9.31 -7.83
C VAL A 70 -3.46 7.95 -7.16
N MET A 71 -4.49 7.12 -7.31
CA MET A 71 -4.57 5.81 -6.68
C MET A 71 -3.50 4.84 -7.25
N SER A 72 -3.10 5.04 -8.51
CA SER A 72 -1.95 4.39 -9.14
C SER A 72 -0.61 4.82 -8.52
N LYS A 73 -0.40 6.12 -8.26
CA LYS A 73 0.80 6.60 -7.54
C LYS A 73 0.88 5.99 -6.14
N PHE A 74 -0.26 5.91 -5.47
CA PHE A 74 -0.36 5.28 -4.15
C PHE A 74 -0.01 3.79 -4.18
N TYR A 75 -0.37 3.06 -5.24
CA TYR A 75 0.07 1.67 -5.40
C TYR A 75 1.60 1.55 -5.46
N ASN A 76 2.27 2.46 -6.18
CA ASN A 76 3.74 2.48 -6.21
C ASN A 76 4.33 2.75 -4.82
N LEU A 77 3.77 3.73 -4.10
CA LEU A 77 4.17 4.06 -2.72
C LEU A 77 4.05 2.83 -1.81
N PHE A 78 2.90 2.16 -1.86
CA PHE A 78 2.64 0.97 -1.07
C PHE A 78 3.56 -0.19 -1.45
N ASN A 79 3.85 -0.37 -2.74
CA ASN A 79 4.78 -1.39 -3.21
C ASN A 79 6.21 -1.16 -2.68
N ASN A 80 6.68 0.10 -2.61
CA ASN A 80 7.95 0.42 -1.96
C ASN A 80 7.92 0.06 -0.47
N LEU A 81 6.84 0.37 0.25
CA LEU A 81 6.68 -0.02 1.65
C LEU A 81 6.74 -1.56 1.85
N CYS A 82 6.08 -2.32 0.97
CA CYS A 82 6.15 -3.78 1.00
C CYS A 82 7.58 -4.31 0.79
N LYS A 83 8.35 -3.71 -0.13
CA LYS A 83 9.76 -4.07 -0.31
C LYS A 83 10.58 -3.76 0.94
N MET A 84 10.35 -2.63 1.59
CA MET A 84 11.00 -2.29 2.86
C MET A 84 10.70 -3.31 3.97
N TYR A 85 9.46 -3.83 4.05
CA TYR A 85 9.12 -4.89 4.99
C TYR A 85 9.79 -6.24 4.64
N ASN A 86 9.80 -6.61 3.36
CA ASN A 86 10.36 -7.89 2.92
C ASN A 86 11.87 -7.96 3.11
N GLU A 87 12.58 -6.86 2.85
CA GLU A 87 14.04 -6.76 2.98
C GLU A 87 14.49 -6.25 4.36
N LEU A 88 13.57 -6.12 5.32
CA LEU A 88 13.85 -5.54 6.64
C LEU A 88 14.96 -6.30 7.38
N GLN A 89 14.93 -7.63 7.34
CA GLN A 89 15.88 -8.49 8.06
C GLN A 89 17.28 -8.50 7.42
N THR A 90 17.37 -8.20 6.13
CA THR A 90 18.61 -8.19 5.34
C THR A 90 19.13 -6.77 5.09
N ALA A 91 18.45 -5.75 5.64
CA ALA A 91 18.72 -4.34 5.37
C ALA A 91 20.17 -3.94 5.67
N ASN A 92 20.76 -4.41 6.77
CA ASN A 92 22.17 -4.11 7.11
C ASN A 92 23.16 -4.66 6.07
N ASN A 93 22.85 -5.81 5.47
CA ASN A 93 23.74 -6.45 4.48
C ASN A 93 23.64 -5.78 3.10
N ASN A 94 22.47 -5.20 2.79
CA ASN A 94 22.17 -4.56 1.51
C ASN A 94 21.71 -3.10 1.69
N ALA A 95 22.40 -2.35 2.56
CA ALA A 95 21.97 -1.02 3.01
C ALA A 95 21.69 -0.04 1.85
N GLN A 96 22.52 -0.05 0.82
CA GLN A 96 22.34 0.84 -0.35
C GLN A 96 21.03 0.57 -1.10
N GLU A 97 20.67 -0.69 -1.31
CA GLU A 97 19.42 -1.05 -1.98
C GLU A 97 18.22 -0.76 -1.07
N TYR A 98 18.36 -1.06 0.22
CA TYR A 98 17.33 -0.75 1.21
C TYR A 98 17.01 0.75 1.29
N LEU A 99 18.04 1.59 1.35
CA LEU A 99 17.92 3.05 1.36
C LEU A 99 17.25 3.57 0.09
N LYS A 100 17.41 2.90 -1.06
CA LYS A 100 16.68 3.25 -2.29
C LYS A 100 15.17 3.08 -2.11
N TYR A 101 14.71 2.00 -1.46
CA TYR A 101 13.28 1.81 -1.17
C TYR A 101 12.76 2.87 -0.19
N VAL A 102 13.54 3.19 0.86
CA VAL A 102 13.21 4.22 1.85
C VAL A 102 13.06 5.60 1.19
N ASN A 103 14.02 5.99 0.37
CA ASN A 103 14.03 7.30 -0.30
C ASN A 103 12.93 7.39 -1.35
N ASN A 104 12.73 6.36 -2.17
CA ASN A 104 11.64 6.30 -3.13
C ASN A 104 10.27 6.44 -2.45
N PHE A 105 10.08 5.77 -1.31
CA PHE A 105 8.86 5.93 -0.53
C PHE A 105 8.65 7.39 -0.10
N ALA A 106 9.67 8.04 0.46
CA ALA A 106 9.56 9.42 0.94
C ALA A 106 9.23 10.40 -0.20
N ASP A 107 9.86 10.22 -1.36
CA ASP A 107 9.62 11.04 -2.55
C ASP A 107 8.21 10.83 -3.11
N GLU A 108 7.76 9.58 -3.25
CA GLU A 108 6.41 9.26 -3.70
C GLU A 108 5.34 9.77 -2.71
N TYR A 109 5.59 9.64 -1.40
CA TYR A 109 4.69 10.14 -0.37
C TYR A 109 4.52 11.65 -0.47
N LYS A 110 5.63 12.39 -0.58
CA LYS A 110 5.62 13.85 -0.72
C LYS A 110 4.90 14.27 -2.00
N ASN A 111 5.12 13.57 -3.10
CA ASN A 111 4.45 13.85 -4.37
C ASN A 111 2.94 13.69 -4.24
N ILE A 112 2.48 12.62 -3.59
CA ILE A 112 1.04 12.38 -3.39
C ILE A 112 0.45 13.39 -2.38
N PHE A 113 1.15 13.69 -1.29
CA PHE A 113 0.66 14.61 -0.25
C PHE A 113 0.40 16.03 -0.79
N ASN A 114 1.13 16.45 -1.82
CA ASN A 114 0.97 17.74 -2.47
C ASN A 114 -0.06 17.74 -3.62
N GLU A 115 -0.70 16.62 -3.93
CA GLU A 115 -1.82 16.58 -4.88
C GLU A 115 -3.04 17.27 -4.27
N ASN A 116 -3.75 18.07 -5.07
CA ASN A 116 -5.03 18.64 -4.66
C ASN A 116 -6.12 17.58 -4.87
N PHE A 117 -6.65 16.98 -3.80
CA PHE A 117 -7.85 16.17 -3.90
C PHE A 117 -9.11 17.00 -3.62
N ASN A 118 -10.26 16.58 -4.13
CA ASN A 118 -11.54 17.24 -3.83
C ASN A 118 -11.90 17.04 -2.34
N ASP A 119 -12.47 18.07 -1.71
CA ASP A 119 -12.68 18.20 -0.26
C ASP A 119 -13.26 16.95 0.46
N THR A 120 -14.21 16.23 -0.16
CA THR A 120 -14.85 15.07 0.49
C THR A 120 -13.97 13.82 0.52
N ASN A 121 -13.18 13.58 -0.54
CA ASN A 121 -12.29 12.41 -0.64
C ASN A 121 -10.93 12.67 0.02
N ASP A 122 -10.62 13.95 0.20
CA ASP A 122 -9.41 14.47 0.83
C ASP A 122 -9.19 13.86 2.22
N ASN A 123 -10.22 13.84 3.08
CA ASN A 123 -10.11 13.31 4.44
C ASN A 123 -9.89 11.79 4.47
N LEU A 124 -10.64 11.04 3.65
CA LEU A 124 -10.51 9.58 3.58
C LEU A 124 -9.13 9.17 3.07
N PHE A 125 -8.65 9.81 2.01
CA PHE A 125 -7.35 9.47 1.44
C PHE A 125 -6.19 9.92 2.34
N LYS A 126 -6.32 11.06 3.03
CA LYS A 126 -5.38 11.46 4.09
C LYS A 126 -5.29 10.44 5.22
N GLN A 127 -6.39 9.82 5.63
CA GLN A 127 -6.37 8.73 6.61
C GLN A 127 -5.61 7.50 6.07
N VAL A 128 -5.86 7.12 4.82
CA VAL A 128 -5.12 6.05 4.15
C VAL A 128 -3.63 6.35 4.13
N LEU A 129 -3.23 7.55 3.71
CA LEU A 129 -1.82 7.99 3.71
C LEU A 129 -1.22 8.02 5.11
N SER A 130 -1.99 8.42 6.13
CA SER A 130 -1.53 8.42 7.53
C SER A 130 -1.18 7.02 8.02
N VAL A 131 -1.99 6.00 7.69
CA VAL A 131 -1.68 4.60 8.03
C VAL A 131 -0.35 4.16 7.41
N VAL A 132 -0.13 4.45 6.12
CA VAL A 132 1.11 4.10 5.42
C VAL A 132 2.31 4.87 5.98
N SER A 133 2.13 6.15 6.34
CA SER A 133 3.16 6.97 6.97
C SER A 133 3.58 6.40 8.33
N ASN A 134 2.62 5.94 9.13
CA ASN A 134 2.90 5.29 10.40
C ASN A 134 3.70 3.99 10.22
N ASP A 135 3.31 3.15 9.25
CA ASP A 135 4.04 1.92 8.92
C ASP A 135 5.49 2.23 8.48
N TYR A 136 5.68 3.26 7.64
CA TYR A 136 7.01 3.72 7.23
C TYR A 136 7.87 4.19 8.42
N ASN A 137 7.30 5.03 9.30
CA ASN A 137 8.01 5.54 10.47
C ASN A 137 8.41 4.41 11.43
N TYR A 138 7.53 3.42 11.60
CA TYR A 138 7.83 2.21 12.37
C TYR A 138 9.04 1.46 11.81
N ILE A 139 9.06 1.19 10.49
CA ILE A 139 10.19 0.53 9.82
C ILE A 139 11.47 1.36 10.01
N LYS A 140 11.41 2.67 9.78
CA LYS A 140 12.57 3.57 9.90
C LYS A 140 13.17 3.54 11.30
N SER A 141 12.33 3.52 12.33
CA SER A 141 12.77 3.42 13.73
C SER A 141 13.37 2.06 14.09
N THR A 142 12.87 0.98 13.49
CA THR A 142 13.32 -0.40 13.80
C THR A 142 14.78 -0.61 13.41
N LEU A 143 15.23 0.00 12.31
CA LEU A 143 16.58 -0.16 11.78
C LEU A 143 17.56 0.95 12.16
N ASN A 144 17.12 2.00 12.88
CA ASN A 144 17.85 3.27 12.94
C ASN A 144 18.36 3.66 11.55
N VAL A 145 17.49 3.75 10.54
CA VAL A 145 17.90 3.98 9.13
C VAL A 145 18.84 5.19 8.97
N GLU A 146 18.73 6.18 9.86
CA GLU A 146 19.63 7.34 9.93
C GLU A 146 21.11 6.97 10.17
N SER A 147 21.37 5.84 10.83
CA SER A 147 22.70 5.27 11.03
C SER A 147 23.24 4.51 9.81
N MET A 148 22.37 4.13 8.86
CA MET A 148 22.76 3.41 7.63
C MET A 148 23.24 4.36 6.53
N ASP A 149 22.82 5.62 6.55
CA ASP A 149 23.13 6.62 5.51
C ASP A 149 24.59 7.13 5.57
N GLY A 150 25.44 6.57 6.45
CA GLY A 150 26.85 6.97 6.59
C GLY A 150 27.07 8.41 7.07
N SER A 151 26.03 9.22 7.18
CA SER A 151 26.00 10.56 7.76
C SER A 151 26.08 10.50 9.30
N SER A 152 27.09 9.81 9.84
CA SER A 152 27.40 9.88 11.26
C SER A 152 28.24 11.14 11.50
N SER A 153 27.66 12.15 12.15
CA SER A 153 28.44 12.83 13.20
C SER A 153 28.58 11.82 14.33
N GLY A 154 29.80 11.34 14.53
CA GLY A 154 30.06 10.08 15.22
C GLY A 154 29.66 10.06 16.68
N THR A 155 29.32 8.86 17.14
CA THR A 155 29.84 8.28 18.38
C THR A 155 29.71 6.77 18.28
N SER A 156 30.84 6.08 18.31
CA SER A 156 30.92 4.62 18.40
C SER A 156 30.39 4.18 19.76
N THR A 157 29.52 3.17 19.82
CA THR A 157 29.46 2.27 20.98
C THR A 157 29.04 0.87 20.54
N SER A 158 29.73 -0.10 21.12
CA SER A 158 29.80 -1.53 20.83
C SER A 158 28.50 -2.32 21.00
N ASN A 159 28.42 -3.39 20.21
CA ASN A 159 27.41 -4.44 20.16
C ASN A 159 26.89 -4.96 21.51
N SER A 160 25.58 -5.19 21.57
CA SER A 160 24.98 -6.36 22.20
C SER A 160 23.71 -6.74 21.43
N GLU A 161 23.60 -7.99 20.99
CA GLU A 161 22.39 -8.54 20.36
C GLU A 161 21.23 -8.56 21.37
N PRO A 162 20.03 -8.07 21.03
CA PRO A 162 18.84 -8.44 21.74
C PRO A 162 18.23 -9.69 21.09
N GLU A 163 18.00 -10.74 21.88
CA GLU A 163 17.01 -11.77 21.54
C GLU A 163 15.64 -11.09 21.47
N VAL A 164 15.17 -10.81 20.25
CA VAL A 164 13.85 -10.21 20.03
C VAL A 164 12.80 -11.31 20.06
N SER A 165 11.98 -11.31 21.12
CA SER A 165 10.72 -12.05 21.18
C SER A 165 9.71 -11.40 20.24
N TYR A 166 9.45 -12.05 19.10
CA TYR A 166 8.44 -11.61 18.15
C TYR A 166 7.04 -11.79 18.75
N SER A 167 6.35 -10.67 19.00
CA SER A 167 4.95 -10.67 19.43
C SER A 167 4.03 -11.15 18.29
N GLU A 168 2.94 -11.83 18.63
CA GLU A 168 1.96 -12.40 17.69
C GLU A 168 1.43 -11.39 16.65
N THR A 169 1.42 -10.10 16.98
CA THR A 169 1.00 -9.01 16.10
C THR A 169 1.91 -8.81 14.88
N THR A 170 3.22 -9.05 15.01
CA THR A 170 4.20 -8.92 13.91
C THR A 170 4.18 -10.11 12.95
N LEU A 171 3.92 -11.31 13.48
CA LEU A 171 3.66 -12.51 12.70
C LEU A 171 2.33 -12.38 11.93
N SER A 172 1.30 -11.80 12.55
CA SER A 172 0.01 -11.55 11.92
C SER A 172 0.12 -10.60 10.73
N SER A 173 0.84 -9.48 10.85
CA SER A 173 1.08 -8.56 9.72
C SER A 173 1.92 -9.21 8.61
N SER A 174 2.96 -9.99 8.95
CA SER A 174 3.75 -10.77 7.98
C SER A 174 2.91 -11.81 7.23
N LEU A 175 2.00 -12.50 7.92
CA LEU A 175 1.07 -13.47 7.33
C LEU A 175 0.01 -12.80 6.45
N ILE A 176 -0.49 -11.64 6.86
CA ILE A 176 -1.43 -10.83 6.06
C ILE A 176 -0.72 -10.37 4.77
N ILE A 177 0.50 -9.85 4.85
CA ILE A 177 1.32 -9.45 3.69
C ILE A 177 1.61 -10.64 2.77
N LYS A 178 1.96 -11.82 3.30
CA LYS A 178 2.14 -13.05 2.51
C LYS A 178 0.84 -13.52 1.83
N LYS A 179 -0.32 -13.34 2.47
CA LYS A 179 -1.63 -13.64 1.87
C LYS A 179 -2.02 -12.62 0.78
N LEU A 180 -1.66 -11.35 0.95
CA LEU A 180 -1.86 -10.27 -0.04
C LEU A 180 -1.11 -10.52 -1.36
N ILE A 181 0.04 -11.18 -1.31
CA ILE A 181 0.87 -11.53 -2.48
C ILE A 181 0.22 -12.63 -3.35
N LEU A 182 -0.69 -13.45 -2.81
CA LEU A 182 -1.34 -14.56 -3.54
C LEU A 182 -2.61 -14.18 -4.31
N ILE A 183 -3.23 -13.03 -3.99
CA ILE A 183 -4.49 -12.58 -4.59
C ILE A 183 -4.39 -12.19 -6.08
N PRO A 184 -3.25 -11.66 -6.61
CA PRO A 184 -3.17 -11.28 -8.02
C PRO A 184 -3.31 -12.43 -9.03
N SER A 185 -3.16 -13.69 -8.61
CA SER A 185 -3.14 -14.85 -9.53
C SER A 185 -4.52 -15.35 -9.98
N ILE A 186 -5.61 -14.80 -9.44
CA ILE A 186 -6.98 -15.30 -9.69
C ILE A 186 -7.75 -14.40 -10.69
N ILE A 187 -7.24 -13.21 -11.00
CA ILE A 187 -7.94 -12.24 -11.84
C ILE A 187 -6.98 -11.72 -12.91
N PHE A 188 -6.61 -12.58 -13.87
CA PHE A 188 -6.40 -12.30 -15.30
C PHE A 188 -5.92 -13.57 -16.04
#